data_AF-A0AAD2HUQ0-F1
#
_entry.id   AF-A0AAD2HUQ0-F1
#
_cell.length_a   1.000
_cell.length_b   1.000
_cell.length_c   1.000
_cell.angle_alpha   90.00
_cell.angle_beta   90.00
_cell.angle_gamma   90.00
#
_symmetry.space_group_name_H-M   'P 1'
#
loop_
_entity.id
_entity.type
_entity.pdbx_description
1 polymer ?
#
loop_
_entity_poly.entity_id
_entity_poly.type
_entity_poly.pdbx_seq_one_letter_code
_entity_poly.pdbx_strand_id
1 'polypeptide(L)'
;TNQSPFSLDLGTTVFELSYQNVPLGVGTSANTVIKPGSNTITLLGALQSHTNADDLSVVSGLFTRYLNNEISNVTATGVSTLQSDNSTISWLSVGLQALKLTVPLVSPTPIVPINSIAIGNFDLAFDSSNPWGPVAQSNSITAGLMLPFGFNVEIGQISNKFNISMEDGSPAAGISTPLGASTSQISVYGPTNTTGSVDIVISNTTLACPDPQHQTFSMFNLNLTNEKSTNFRIIGSSRAVASLAIGNLTLDPINVNVS
;
A
#
# COMPACT_ATOMS: atom_id res chain seq x y z
N THR A 1 -0.45 -28.31 4.20
CA THR A 1 0.20 -29.63 4.05
C THR A 1 -0.79 -30.72 4.40
N ASN A 2 -0.90 -31.75 3.57
CA ASN A 2 -1.66 -32.95 3.87
C ASN A 2 -0.72 -34.02 4.45
N GLN A 3 -0.95 -34.44 5.69
CA GLN A 3 -0.14 -35.46 6.37
C GLN A 3 -0.63 -36.89 6.10
N SER A 4 -1.79 -37.05 5.46
CA SER A 4 -2.37 -38.34 5.09
C SER A 4 -1.66 -38.95 3.86
N PRO A 5 -1.56 -40.30 3.75
CA PRO A 5 -1.08 -40.96 2.54
C PRO A 5 -2.10 -40.94 1.39
N PHE A 6 -3.32 -40.47 1.62
CA PHE A 6 -4.38 -40.44 0.61
C PHE A 6 -4.41 -39.11 -0.15
N SER A 7 -4.68 -39.21 -1.45
CA SER A 7 -5.08 -38.07 -2.27
C SER A 7 -6.59 -37.89 -2.17
N LEU A 8 -7.04 -36.64 -2.09
CA LEU A 8 -8.46 -36.30 -1.98
C LEU A 8 -8.83 -35.27 -3.05
N ASP A 9 -9.87 -35.59 -3.81
CA ASP A 9 -10.49 -34.64 -4.74
C ASP A 9 -11.56 -33.86 -3.98
N LEU A 10 -11.39 -32.55 -3.91
CA LEU A 10 -12.30 -31.63 -3.22
C LEU A 10 -13.26 -30.92 -4.18
N GLY A 11 -13.18 -31.17 -5.49
CA GLY A 11 -13.94 -30.43 -6.49
C GLY A 11 -13.67 -28.94 -6.37
N THR A 12 -14.71 -28.14 -6.21
CA THR A 12 -14.60 -26.71 -5.94
C THR A 12 -14.66 -26.43 -4.45
N THR A 13 -13.56 -25.94 -3.88
CA THR A 13 -13.51 -25.53 -2.48
C THR A 13 -13.94 -24.08 -2.31
N VAL A 14 -14.66 -23.79 -1.22
CA VAL A 14 -15.11 -22.45 -0.86
C VAL A 14 -14.56 -22.10 0.53
N PHE A 15 -13.94 -20.93 0.64
CA PHE A 15 -13.37 -20.40 1.88
C PHE A 15 -13.88 -18.99 2.14
N GLU A 16 -14.26 -18.71 3.38
CA GLU A 16 -14.45 -17.35 3.89
C GLU A 16 -13.11 -16.80 4.39
N LEU A 17 -12.75 -15.61 3.94
CA LEU A 17 -11.53 -14.92 4.33
C LEU A 17 -11.87 -13.84 5.36
N SER A 18 -11.06 -13.73 6.42
CA SER A 18 -11.21 -12.68 7.43
C SER A 18 -9.88 -12.21 8.00
N TYR A 19 -9.83 -10.95 8.42
CA TYR A 19 -8.67 -10.35 9.10
C TYR A 19 -9.14 -9.63 10.36
N GLN A 20 -8.58 -9.98 11.52
CA GLN A 20 -9.00 -9.45 12.82
C GLN A 20 -10.53 -9.53 13.05
N ASN A 21 -11.14 -10.65 12.63
CA ASN A 21 -12.59 -10.89 12.65
C ASN A 21 -13.44 -10.05 11.69
N VAL A 22 -12.83 -9.21 10.84
CA VAL A 22 -13.51 -8.51 9.76
C VAL A 22 -13.53 -9.41 8.52
N PRO A 23 -14.71 -9.71 7.95
CA PRO A 23 -14.81 -10.53 6.75
C PRO A 23 -14.21 -9.78 5.55
N LEU A 24 -13.31 -10.42 4.81
CA LEU A 24 -12.69 -9.83 3.62
C LEU A 24 -13.41 -10.23 2.33
N GLY A 25 -14.17 -11.32 2.36
CA GLY A 25 -14.85 -11.89 1.19
C GLY A 25 -14.69 -13.40 1.10
N VAL A 26 -15.05 -13.95 -0.05
CA VAL A 26 -15.05 -15.39 -0.31
C VAL A 26 -14.03 -15.73 -1.40
N GLY A 27 -13.18 -16.70 -1.10
CA GLY A 27 -12.23 -17.30 -2.04
C GLY A 27 -12.66 -18.70 -2.46
N THR A 28 -12.53 -19.00 -3.74
CA THR A 28 -12.90 -20.30 -4.32
C THR A 28 -11.75 -20.90 -5.11
N SER A 29 -11.64 -22.22 -5.12
CA SER A 29 -10.68 -22.92 -5.97
C SER A 29 -11.33 -24.12 -6.63
N ALA A 30 -11.42 -24.09 -7.95
CA ALA A 30 -11.99 -25.17 -8.74
C ALA A 30 -10.96 -26.31 -8.94
N ASN A 31 -11.47 -27.54 -9.11
CA ASN A 31 -10.64 -28.74 -9.36
C ASN A 31 -9.52 -28.93 -8.32
N THR A 32 -9.82 -28.64 -7.06
CA THR A 32 -8.86 -28.73 -5.96
C THR A 32 -8.60 -30.19 -5.63
N VAL A 33 -7.37 -30.65 -5.85
CA VAL A 33 -6.91 -31.98 -5.43
C VAL A 33 -5.81 -31.83 -4.40
N ILE A 34 -5.99 -32.45 -3.25
CA ILE A 34 -5.01 -32.48 -2.16
C ILE A 34 -4.26 -33.80 -2.19
N LYS A 35 -2.96 -33.76 -2.49
CA LYS A 35 -2.05 -34.92 -2.50
C LYS A 35 -1.29 -35.02 -1.18
N PRO A 36 -0.71 -36.18 -0.82
CA PRO A 36 0.20 -36.28 0.31
C PRO A 36 1.34 -35.25 0.21
N GLY A 37 1.63 -34.55 1.31
CA GLY A 37 2.68 -33.53 1.39
C GLY A 37 2.21 -32.09 1.16
N SER A 38 3.08 -31.28 0.57
CA SER A 38 2.80 -29.85 0.32
C SER A 38 1.85 -29.69 -0.86
N ASN A 39 0.87 -28.78 -0.72
CA ASN A 39 -0.11 -28.48 -1.76
C ASN A 39 -0.20 -26.97 -1.91
N THR A 40 -0.27 -26.50 -3.16
CA THR A 40 -0.52 -25.11 -3.50
C THR A 40 -1.93 -25.00 -4.05
N ILE A 41 -2.75 -24.17 -3.43
CA ILE A 41 -4.13 -23.93 -3.83
C ILE A 41 -4.26 -22.45 -4.14
N THR A 42 -4.68 -22.12 -5.35
CA THR A 42 -4.95 -20.73 -5.75
C THR A 42 -6.42 -20.43 -5.48
N LEU A 43 -6.68 -19.42 -4.67
CA LEU A 43 -8.03 -18.91 -4.43
C LEU A 43 -8.33 -17.75 -5.39
N LEU A 44 -9.48 -17.82 -6.03
CA LEU A 44 -10.09 -16.72 -6.80
C LEU A 44 -11.29 -16.20 -6.02
N GLY A 45 -11.33 -14.89 -5.79
CA GLY A 45 -12.37 -14.28 -4.97
C GLY A 45 -12.53 -12.80 -5.26
N ALA A 46 -13.61 -12.25 -4.71
CA ALA A 46 -13.85 -10.81 -4.69
C ALA A 46 -13.80 -10.33 -3.24
N LEU A 47 -13.25 -9.13 -3.05
CA LEU A 47 -13.29 -8.48 -1.75
C LEU A 47 -14.71 -7.99 -1.45
N GLN A 48 -15.10 -8.11 -0.20
CA GLN A 48 -16.35 -7.59 0.33
C GLN A 48 -16.24 -6.08 0.57
N SER A 49 -17.31 -5.35 0.29
CA SER A 49 -17.40 -3.93 0.61
C SER A 49 -17.82 -3.71 2.06
N HIS A 50 -17.28 -2.65 2.65
CA HIS A 50 -17.58 -2.24 4.02
C HIS A 50 -18.04 -0.78 4.04
N THR A 51 -19.00 -0.51 4.91
CA THR A 51 -19.50 0.84 5.19
C THR A 51 -19.29 1.24 6.65
N ASN A 52 -19.04 0.25 7.52
CA ASN A 52 -18.71 0.47 8.92
C ASN A 52 -17.27 1.01 9.05
N ALA A 53 -17.09 2.05 9.85
CA ALA A 53 -15.80 2.71 10.03
C ALA A 53 -14.74 1.83 10.71
N ASP A 54 -15.14 0.97 11.65
CA ASP A 54 -14.23 0.06 12.36
C ASP A 54 -13.70 -1.02 11.40
N ASP A 55 -14.59 -1.61 10.60
CA ASP A 55 -14.20 -2.56 9.55
C ASP A 55 -13.26 -1.92 8.53
N LEU A 56 -13.61 -0.72 8.05
CA LEU A 56 -12.77 0.03 7.11
C LEU A 56 -11.41 0.38 7.70
N SER A 57 -11.32 0.65 9.00
CA SER A 57 -10.04 0.87 9.69
C SER A 57 -9.18 -0.40 9.71
N VAL A 58 -9.77 -1.55 9.96
CA VAL A 58 -9.07 -2.86 9.93
C VAL A 58 -8.58 -3.18 8.51
N VAL A 59 -9.43 -2.99 7.50
CA VAL A 59 -9.08 -3.22 6.08
C VAL A 59 -8.03 -2.21 5.62
N SER A 60 -8.12 -0.95 6.06
CA SER A 60 -7.10 0.08 5.81
C SER A 60 -5.73 -0.34 6.33
N GLY A 61 -5.68 -0.87 7.57
CA GLY A 61 -4.48 -1.44 8.14
C GLY A 61 -3.92 -2.61 7.33
N LEU A 62 -4.78 -3.53 6.89
CA LEU A 62 -4.37 -4.67 6.05
C LEU A 62 -3.69 -4.23 4.75
N PHE A 63 -4.29 -3.27 4.04
CA PHE A 63 -3.74 -2.75 2.79
C PHE A 63 -2.44 -1.98 3.01
N THR A 64 -2.38 -1.15 4.04
CA THR A 64 -1.17 -0.41 4.42
C THR A 64 0.00 -1.37 4.68
N ARG A 65 -0.24 -2.40 5.49
CA ARG A 65 0.74 -3.44 5.78
C ARG A 65 1.20 -4.15 4.51
N TYR A 66 0.28 -4.50 3.62
CA TYR A 66 0.63 -5.14 2.35
C TYR A 66 1.52 -4.25 1.48
N LEU A 67 1.19 -2.96 1.35
CA LEU A 67 1.99 -1.97 0.60
C LEU A 67 3.39 -1.77 1.19
N ASN A 68 3.53 -1.89 2.52
CA ASN A 68 4.82 -1.81 3.21
C ASN A 68 5.56 -3.16 3.28
N ASN A 69 5.09 -4.20 2.57
CA ASN A 69 5.66 -5.54 2.60
C ASN A 69 5.70 -6.17 4.01
N GLU A 70 4.68 -5.88 4.83
CA GLU A 70 4.50 -6.44 6.16
C GLU A 70 3.53 -7.62 6.14
N ILE A 71 3.85 -8.65 6.92
CA ILE A 71 3.01 -9.85 7.03
C ILE A 71 1.73 -9.53 7.80
N SER A 72 0.59 -9.92 7.24
CA SER A 72 -0.71 -9.89 7.90
C SER A 72 -1.33 -11.28 7.90
N ASN A 73 -1.61 -11.84 9.08
CA ASN A 73 -2.19 -13.17 9.19
C ASN A 73 -3.70 -13.12 8.92
N VAL A 74 -4.09 -13.57 7.73
CA VAL A 74 -5.50 -13.71 7.32
C VAL A 74 -5.99 -15.10 7.68
N THR A 75 -7.23 -15.21 8.12
CA THR A 75 -7.89 -16.48 8.39
C THR A 75 -8.71 -16.91 7.18
N ALA A 76 -8.47 -18.11 6.67
CA ALA A 76 -9.33 -18.76 5.70
C ALA A 76 -10.10 -19.90 6.39
N THR A 77 -11.42 -19.76 6.49
CA THR A 77 -12.32 -20.77 7.09
C THR A 77 -13.02 -21.52 5.97
N GLY A 78 -12.93 -22.84 5.98
CA GLY A 78 -13.60 -23.66 4.98
C GLY A 78 -15.12 -23.62 5.12
N VAL A 79 -15.84 -23.62 4.00
CA VAL A 79 -17.31 -23.52 3.97
C VAL A 79 -17.94 -24.76 3.35
N SER A 80 -17.54 -25.10 2.12
CA SER A 80 -18.14 -26.21 1.38
C SER A 80 -17.25 -26.72 0.25
N THR A 81 -17.50 -27.96 -0.17
CA THR A 81 -16.99 -28.53 -1.43
C THR A 81 -18.14 -28.73 -2.41
N LEU A 82 -18.02 -28.19 -3.61
CA LEU A 82 -19.02 -28.24 -4.67
C LEU A 82 -18.55 -29.12 -5.83
N GLN A 83 -19.45 -29.89 -6.42
CA GLN A 83 -19.22 -30.58 -7.69
C GLN A 83 -19.44 -29.64 -8.88
N SER A 84 -19.19 -30.14 -10.10
CA SER A 84 -19.38 -29.37 -11.34
C SER A 84 -20.84 -28.96 -11.58
N ASP A 85 -21.81 -29.69 -11.02
CA ASP A 85 -23.25 -29.38 -11.05
C ASP A 85 -23.70 -28.47 -9.88
N ASN A 86 -22.74 -27.94 -9.12
CA ASN A 86 -22.95 -27.12 -7.93
C ASN A 86 -23.57 -27.88 -6.73
N SER A 87 -23.67 -29.22 -6.79
CA SER A 87 -24.09 -30.03 -5.66
C SER A 87 -23.00 -30.10 -4.58
N THR A 88 -23.42 -30.11 -3.32
CA THR A 88 -22.50 -30.21 -2.18
C THR A 88 -22.19 -31.66 -1.84
N ILE A 89 -20.92 -31.99 -1.61
CA ILE A 89 -20.55 -33.28 -1.01
C ILE A 89 -20.66 -33.15 0.51
N SER A 90 -21.75 -33.61 1.12
CA SER A 90 -22.08 -33.28 2.52
C SER A 90 -21.02 -33.69 3.54
N TRP A 91 -20.53 -34.93 3.49
CA TRP A 91 -19.51 -35.40 4.45
C TRP A 91 -18.18 -34.66 4.32
N LEU A 92 -17.83 -34.30 3.08
CA LEU A 92 -16.59 -33.61 2.77
C LEU A 92 -16.67 -32.12 3.15
N SER A 93 -17.85 -31.52 2.97
CA SER A 93 -18.13 -30.15 3.39
C SER A 93 -18.04 -30.00 4.91
N VAL A 94 -18.53 -30.98 5.68
CA VAL A 94 -18.35 -31.01 7.14
C VAL A 94 -16.86 -31.07 7.50
N GLY A 95 -16.07 -31.89 6.79
CA GLY A 95 -14.62 -31.93 6.99
C GLY A 95 -13.94 -30.60 6.67
N LEU A 96 -14.37 -29.92 5.59
CA LEU A 96 -13.83 -28.62 5.20
C LEU A 96 -14.22 -27.52 6.20
N GLN A 97 -15.41 -27.56 6.79
CA GLN A 97 -15.84 -26.58 7.81
C GLN A 97 -15.01 -26.62 9.09
N ALA A 98 -14.41 -27.77 9.41
CA ALA A 98 -13.46 -27.87 10.50
C ALA A 98 -12.09 -27.24 10.16
N LEU A 99 -11.83 -26.93 8.88
CA LEU A 99 -10.58 -26.36 8.42
C LEU A 99 -10.55 -24.85 8.63
N LYS A 100 -9.66 -24.41 9.53
CA LYS A 100 -9.32 -23.00 9.73
C LYS A 100 -7.83 -22.82 9.48
N LEU A 101 -7.49 -22.11 8.40
CA LEU A 101 -6.11 -21.85 7.99
C LEU A 101 -5.70 -20.44 8.38
N THR A 102 -4.50 -20.31 8.93
CA THR A 102 -3.83 -19.01 9.07
C THR A 102 -2.89 -18.84 7.88
N VAL A 103 -3.16 -17.84 7.05
CA VAL A 103 -2.43 -17.56 5.80
C VAL A 103 -1.65 -16.25 5.97
N PRO A 104 -0.32 -16.27 5.87
CA PRO A 104 0.46 -15.04 5.87
C PRO A 104 0.23 -14.30 4.56
N LEU A 105 -0.48 -13.18 4.61
CA LEU A 105 -0.67 -12.27 3.49
C LEU A 105 0.46 -11.24 3.51
N VAL A 106 1.33 -11.32 2.49
CA VAL A 106 2.42 -10.38 2.23
C VAL A 106 2.69 -10.40 0.73
N SER A 107 3.22 -9.31 0.19
CA SER A 107 3.63 -9.28 -1.21
C SER A 107 4.75 -10.30 -1.46
N PRO A 108 4.72 -11.06 -2.58
CA PRO A 108 5.82 -11.96 -2.95
C PRO A 108 7.15 -11.24 -3.20
N THR A 109 7.06 -9.97 -3.59
CA THR A 109 8.21 -9.08 -3.82
C THR A 109 7.98 -7.74 -3.14
N PRO A 110 9.02 -7.08 -2.60
CA PRO A 110 8.88 -5.73 -2.05
C PRO A 110 8.21 -4.77 -3.03
N ILE A 111 7.25 -4.00 -2.52
CA ILE A 111 6.52 -3.00 -3.30
C ILE A 111 7.15 -1.64 -3.03
N VAL A 112 7.22 -0.81 -4.06
CA VAL A 112 7.59 0.60 -3.97
C VAL A 112 6.39 1.39 -4.47
N PRO A 113 5.39 1.68 -3.59
CA PRO A 113 4.11 2.23 -4.02
C PRO A 113 4.24 3.60 -4.67
N ILE A 114 5.18 4.42 -4.17
CA ILE A 114 5.58 5.69 -4.76
C ILE A 114 6.98 5.50 -5.33
N ASN A 115 7.09 5.41 -6.65
CA ASN A 115 8.34 5.05 -7.34
C ASN A 115 9.07 6.23 -7.98
N SER A 116 8.41 7.38 -8.10
CA SER A 116 9.01 8.61 -8.60
C SER A 116 8.33 9.83 -8.00
N ILE A 117 9.05 10.94 -7.93
CA ILE A 117 8.50 12.25 -7.60
C ILE A 117 9.06 13.23 -8.63
N ALA A 118 8.18 13.89 -9.36
CA ALA A 118 8.50 14.99 -10.24
C ALA A 118 8.11 16.30 -9.58
N ILE A 119 9.03 17.25 -9.50
CA ILE A 119 8.82 18.57 -8.94
C ILE A 119 9.01 19.58 -10.07
N GLY A 120 7.95 20.31 -10.43
CA GLY A 120 8.03 21.39 -11.42
C GLY A 120 8.58 22.68 -10.81
N ASN A 121 7.75 23.46 -10.12
CA ASN A 121 8.18 24.60 -9.31
C ASN A 121 8.36 24.20 -7.84
N PHE A 122 9.32 24.81 -7.16
CA PHE A 122 9.51 24.66 -5.73
C PHE A 122 10.12 25.94 -5.17
N ASP A 123 9.30 26.72 -4.49
CA ASP A 123 9.70 28.01 -3.95
C ASP A 123 10.16 27.84 -2.50
N LEU A 124 11.28 28.48 -2.16
CA LEU A 124 11.80 28.58 -0.80
C LEU A 124 11.91 30.06 -0.40
N ALA A 125 11.09 30.47 0.56
CA ALA A 125 11.13 31.81 1.14
C ALA A 125 11.95 31.80 2.43
N PHE A 126 13.12 32.42 2.40
CA PHE A 126 14.01 32.55 3.55
C PHE A 126 13.68 33.80 4.37
N ASP A 127 13.73 33.66 5.70
CA ASP A 127 13.60 34.76 6.64
C ASP A 127 14.85 34.83 7.53
N SER A 128 15.44 36.03 7.64
CA SER A 128 16.56 36.30 8.55
C SER A 128 16.26 35.98 10.03
N SER A 129 14.99 36.02 10.45
CA SER A 129 14.59 35.68 11.82
C SER A 129 14.58 34.16 12.06
N ASN A 130 14.44 33.36 10.99
CA ASN A 130 14.46 31.90 11.02
C ASN A 130 15.17 31.34 9.75
N PRO A 131 16.50 31.49 9.65
CA PRO A 131 17.23 31.20 8.41
C PRO A 131 17.26 29.70 8.07
N TRP A 132 16.98 28.83 9.04
CA TRP A 132 17.00 27.37 8.90
C TRP A 132 15.60 26.76 8.71
N GLY A 133 14.55 27.57 8.73
CA GLY A 133 13.19 27.13 8.46
C GLY A 133 12.52 27.95 7.37
N PRO A 134 13.05 27.93 6.12
CA PRO A 134 12.37 28.61 5.03
C PRO A 134 10.99 28.00 4.79
N VAL A 135 10.08 28.84 4.32
CA VAL A 135 8.74 28.42 3.94
C VAL A 135 8.78 27.88 2.52
N ALA A 136 8.38 26.62 2.36
CA ALA A 136 8.29 25.93 1.08
C ALA A 136 6.88 26.06 0.49
N GLN A 137 6.82 26.20 -0.84
CA GLN A 137 5.58 26.20 -1.61
C GLN A 137 5.76 25.51 -2.97
N SER A 138 4.77 24.72 -3.37
CA SER A 138 4.71 24.12 -4.70
C SER A 138 3.28 23.70 -5.05
N ASN A 139 2.90 23.85 -6.32
CA ASN A 139 1.62 23.40 -6.86
C ASN A 139 1.80 22.45 -8.05
N SER A 140 3.01 21.96 -8.31
CA SER A 140 3.30 21.07 -9.44
C SER A 140 4.20 19.91 -9.03
N ILE A 141 3.89 19.29 -7.89
CA ILE A 141 4.51 18.02 -7.50
C ILE A 141 3.61 16.89 -7.96
N THR A 142 4.19 15.90 -8.61
CA THR A 142 3.51 14.70 -9.05
C THR A 142 4.27 13.48 -8.55
N ALA A 143 3.61 12.62 -7.78
CA ALA A 143 4.15 11.33 -7.38
C ALA A 143 3.70 10.25 -8.37
N GLY A 144 4.64 9.44 -8.87
CA GLY A 144 4.35 8.23 -9.64
C GLY A 144 3.95 7.09 -8.74
N LEU A 145 2.90 6.37 -9.12
CA LEU A 145 2.32 5.27 -8.36
C LEU A 145 2.52 3.94 -9.09
N MET A 146 2.95 2.92 -8.34
CA MET A 146 2.99 1.53 -8.80
C MET A 146 2.36 0.62 -7.76
N LEU A 147 1.18 0.12 -8.07
CA LEU A 147 0.31 -0.57 -7.12
C LEU A 147 0.13 -2.04 -7.52
N PRO A 148 0.19 -2.98 -6.56
CA PRO A 148 0.24 -4.42 -6.81
C PRO A 148 -1.13 -5.07 -7.02
N PHE A 149 -2.17 -4.29 -7.27
CA PHE A 149 -3.55 -4.75 -7.37
C PHE A 149 -4.15 -4.50 -8.75
N GLY A 150 -5.23 -5.21 -9.07
CA GLY A 150 -5.93 -5.13 -10.35
C GLY A 150 -7.33 -4.52 -10.27
N PHE A 151 -7.52 -3.58 -9.37
CA PHE A 151 -8.79 -2.86 -9.20
C PHE A 151 -8.56 -1.35 -9.17
N ASN A 152 -9.62 -0.62 -9.52
CA ASN A 152 -9.59 0.84 -9.56
C ASN A 152 -9.40 1.41 -8.15
N VAL A 153 -8.54 2.43 -8.07
CA VAL A 153 -8.29 3.21 -6.87
C VAL A 153 -8.23 4.68 -7.27
N GLU A 154 -8.80 5.54 -6.45
CA GLU A 154 -8.71 6.99 -6.59
C GLU A 154 -8.16 7.58 -5.29
N ILE A 155 -7.19 8.49 -5.36
CA ILE A 155 -6.63 9.18 -4.19
C ILE A 155 -7.17 10.60 -4.16
N GLY A 156 -8.08 10.85 -3.22
CA GLY A 156 -8.74 12.16 -3.08
C GLY A 156 -8.06 13.09 -2.08
N GLN A 157 -7.24 12.55 -1.17
CA GLN A 157 -6.49 13.36 -0.21
C GLN A 157 -5.13 12.73 0.09
N ILE A 158 -4.11 13.57 0.29
CA ILE A 158 -2.77 13.15 0.67
C ILE A 158 -2.14 14.09 1.70
N SER A 159 -1.36 13.52 2.62
CA SER A 159 -0.41 14.23 3.48
C SER A 159 0.93 13.53 3.44
N ASN A 160 2.01 14.27 3.62
CA ASN A 160 3.36 13.77 3.48
C ASN A 160 4.21 14.14 4.68
N LYS A 161 5.10 13.25 5.07
CA LYS A 161 6.13 13.48 6.07
C LYS A 161 7.45 12.91 5.56
N PHE A 162 8.27 13.76 4.98
CA PHE A 162 9.50 13.36 4.30
C PHE A 162 10.71 14.13 4.82
N ASN A 163 11.88 13.53 4.66
CA ASN A 163 13.15 14.20 4.66
C ASN A 163 13.65 14.32 3.23
N ILE A 164 14.07 15.53 2.87
CA ILE A 164 14.96 15.79 1.76
C ILE A 164 16.36 15.42 2.25
N SER A 165 16.99 14.45 1.58
CA SER A 165 18.30 13.93 1.91
C SER A 165 19.25 14.08 0.73
N MET A 166 20.55 14.22 0.99
CA MET A 166 21.56 14.11 -0.06
C MET A 166 21.60 12.68 -0.62
N GLU A 167 22.33 12.45 -1.71
CA GLU A 167 22.44 11.14 -2.37
C GLU A 167 22.96 10.04 -1.42
N ASP A 168 23.85 10.40 -0.49
CA ASP A 168 24.37 9.52 0.56
C ASP A 168 23.37 9.20 1.69
N GLY A 169 22.16 9.78 1.64
CA GLY A 169 21.09 9.61 2.62
C GLY A 169 21.12 10.61 3.78
N SER A 170 22.14 11.47 3.88
CA SER A 170 22.22 12.47 4.96
C SER A 170 21.06 13.47 4.88
N PRO A 171 20.29 13.69 5.97
CA PRO A 171 19.13 14.57 5.94
C PRO A 171 19.56 16.05 5.84
N ALA A 172 18.96 16.76 4.90
CA ALA A 172 19.12 18.20 4.71
C ALA A 172 17.98 18.99 5.36
N ALA A 173 16.72 18.58 5.12
CA ALA A 173 15.56 19.22 5.72
C ALA A 173 14.35 18.26 5.76
N GLY A 174 13.51 18.41 6.78
CA GLY A 174 12.22 17.74 6.88
C GLY A 174 11.09 18.60 6.32
N ILE A 175 10.08 17.95 5.75
CA ILE A 175 8.83 18.56 5.33
C ILE A 175 7.66 17.71 5.84
N SER A 176 6.66 18.37 6.42
CA SER A 176 5.41 17.74 6.83
C SER A 176 4.23 18.55 6.30
N THR A 177 3.45 17.99 5.39
CA THR A 177 2.24 18.65 4.86
C THR A 177 1.01 18.19 5.63
N PRO A 178 0.02 19.07 5.85
CA PRO A 178 -1.28 18.64 6.33
C PRO A 178 -1.98 17.76 5.29
N LEU A 179 -3.06 17.09 5.70
CA LEU A 179 -3.94 16.38 4.79
C LEU A 179 -4.64 17.39 3.87
N GLY A 180 -4.32 17.35 2.58
CA GLY A 180 -4.88 18.21 1.55
C GLY A 180 -5.62 17.41 0.50
N ALA A 181 -6.47 18.09 -0.28
CA ALA A 181 -7.10 17.49 -1.45
C ALA A 181 -6.04 17.15 -2.52
N SER A 182 -6.27 16.08 -3.26
CA SER A 182 -5.45 15.63 -4.38
C SER A 182 -6.33 15.05 -5.48
N THR A 183 -5.82 15.08 -6.70
CA THR A 183 -6.32 14.43 -7.91
C THR A 183 -5.35 13.35 -8.35
N SER A 184 -5.83 12.11 -8.46
CA SER A 184 -5.06 11.00 -9.02
C SER A 184 -5.50 10.66 -10.45
N GLN A 185 -4.56 10.16 -11.25
CA GLN A 185 -4.80 9.57 -12.56
C GLN A 185 -4.23 8.16 -12.55
N ILE A 186 -5.08 7.15 -12.30
CA ILE A 186 -4.67 5.75 -12.08
C ILE A 186 -5.35 4.85 -13.10
N SER A 187 -4.57 3.95 -13.69
CA SER A 187 -5.00 2.99 -14.71
C SER A 187 -4.66 1.56 -14.29
N VAL A 188 -5.62 0.66 -14.50
CA VAL A 188 -5.48 -0.79 -14.26
C VAL A 188 -5.18 -1.49 -15.58
N TYR A 189 -4.04 -2.17 -15.67
CA TYR A 189 -3.59 -2.89 -16.87
C TYR A 189 -3.67 -4.42 -16.71
N GLY A 190 -3.90 -4.91 -15.49
CA GLY A 190 -4.01 -6.34 -15.21
C GLY A 190 -4.23 -6.63 -13.72
N PRO A 191 -4.33 -7.91 -13.34
CA PRO A 191 -4.70 -8.33 -11.97
C PRO A 191 -3.69 -7.89 -10.89
N THR A 192 -2.46 -7.56 -11.28
CA THR A 192 -1.37 -7.14 -10.38
C THR A 192 -0.63 -5.91 -10.92
N ASN A 193 -1.21 -5.20 -11.89
CA ASN A 193 -0.55 -4.11 -12.58
C ASN A 193 -1.48 -2.90 -12.63
N THR A 194 -1.34 -2.03 -11.63
CA THR A 194 -1.99 -0.72 -11.59
C THR A 194 -0.92 0.34 -11.45
N THR A 195 -0.93 1.33 -12.33
CA THR A 195 0.03 2.45 -12.29
C THR A 195 -0.69 3.77 -12.48
N GLY A 196 -0.05 4.86 -12.08
CA GLY A 196 -0.65 6.17 -12.22
C GLY A 196 0.18 7.27 -11.61
N SER A 197 -0.47 8.38 -11.34
CA SER A 197 0.11 9.48 -10.60
C SER A 197 -0.90 10.13 -9.66
N VAL A 198 -0.39 10.87 -8.69
CA VAL A 198 -1.16 11.74 -7.80
C VAL A 198 -0.44 13.07 -7.65
N ASP A 199 -1.20 14.17 -7.69
CA ASP A 199 -0.66 15.49 -7.43
C ASP A 199 -0.44 15.72 -5.92
N ILE A 200 0.52 16.57 -5.60
CA ILE A 200 0.83 16.99 -4.25
C ILE A 200 0.97 18.51 -4.25
N VAL A 201 0.28 19.15 -3.32
CA VAL A 201 0.38 20.59 -3.09
C VAL A 201 1.09 20.84 -1.77
N ILE A 202 2.09 21.72 -1.80
CA ILE A 202 2.75 22.27 -0.61
C ILE A 202 2.35 23.73 -0.50
N SER A 203 1.67 24.09 0.59
CA SER A 203 1.15 25.44 0.80
C SER A 203 1.71 26.03 2.09
N ASN A 204 2.66 26.95 1.97
CA ASN A 204 3.28 27.66 3.08
C ASN A 204 3.79 26.74 4.19
N THR A 205 4.51 25.69 3.83
CA THR A 205 5.02 24.70 4.80
C THR A 205 6.44 25.06 5.20
N THR A 206 6.66 25.40 6.47
CA THR A 206 8.01 25.59 7.02
C THR A 206 8.81 24.29 6.97
N LEU A 207 9.99 24.33 6.36
CA LEU A 207 10.94 23.22 6.43
C LEU A 207 11.52 23.11 7.85
N ALA A 208 11.71 21.88 8.31
CA ALA A 208 12.36 21.59 9.57
C ALA A 208 13.84 21.26 9.34
N CYS A 209 14.74 22.15 9.73
CA CYS A 209 16.18 21.90 9.71
C CYS A 209 16.75 22.12 11.13
N PRO A 210 16.87 21.07 11.96
CA PRO A 210 17.54 21.14 13.25
C PRO A 210 19.05 21.39 13.10
N ASP A 211 19.68 21.94 14.16
CA ASP A 211 21.11 22.33 14.17
C ASP A 211 22.09 21.34 13.50
N PRO A 212 22.01 20.00 13.73
CA PRO A 212 22.93 19.06 13.09
C PRO A 212 22.82 18.99 11.56
N GLN A 213 21.72 19.47 10.98
CA GLN A 213 21.42 19.40 9.54
C GLN A 213 21.77 20.71 8.82
N HIS A 214 22.08 21.78 9.53
CA HIS A 214 22.37 23.11 8.97
C HIS A 214 23.48 23.08 7.90
N GLN A 215 24.56 22.32 8.13
CA GLN A 215 25.63 22.19 7.15
C GLN A 215 25.16 21.49 5.87
N THR A 216 24.45 20.36 6.01
CA THR A 216 23.89 19.60 4.89
C THR A 216 22.86 20.42 4.11
N PHE A 217 22.00 21.16 4.81
CA PHE A 217 21.03 22.06 4.20
C PHE A 217 21.70 23.20 3.42
N SER A 218 22.77 23.79 3.97
CA SER A 218 23.55 24.83 3.27
C SER A 218 24.16 24.28 1.98
N MET A 219 24.73 23.07 2.04
CA MET A 219 25.28 22.39 0.86
C MET A 219 24.20 22.05 -0.17
N PHE A 220 23.04 21.58 0.28
CA PHE A 220 21.90 21.31 -0.60
C PHE A 220 21.47 22.56 -1.38
N ASN A 221 21.29 23.69 -0.70
CA ASN A 221 20.93 24.96 -1.35
C ASN A 221 22.04 25.48 -2.28
N LEU A 222 23.31 25.30 -1.91
CA LEU A 222 24.46 25.65 -2.76
C LEU A 222 24.42 24.84 -4.07
N ASN A 223 24.21 23.53 -3.98
CA ASN A 223 24.16 22.64 -5.14
C ASN A 223 22.97 22.99 -6.05
N LEU A 224 21.77 23.18 -5.47
CA LEU A 224 20.58 23.61 -6.22
C LEU A 224 20.79 24.92 -6.99
N THR A 225 21.62 25.83 -6.48
CA THR A 225 21.86 27.14 -7.09
C THR A 225 22.99 27.12 -8.13
N ASN A 226 24.04 26.34 -7.87
CA ASN A 226 25.26 26.38 -8.68
C ASN A 226 25.33 25.28 -9.74
N GLU A 227 24.66 24.14 -9.53
CA GLU A 227 24.69 23.02 -10.44
C GLU A 227 23.59 23.12 -11.49
N LYS A 228 23.81 22.50 -12.66
CA LYS A 228 22.75 22.39 -13.68
C LYS A 228 21.65 21.40 -13.29
N SER A 229 21.97 20.47 -12.39
CA SER A 229 21.09 19.43 -11.87
C SER A 229 21.70 18.90 -10.57
N THR A 230 20.86 18.63 -9.57
CA THR A 230 21.27 18.06 -8.30
C THR A 230 20.40 16.85 -7.99
N ASN A 231 21.03 15.73 -7.66
CA ASN A 231 20.32 14.54 -7.20
C ASN A 231 20.14 14.61 -5.68
N PHE A 232 18.95 14.23 -5.22
CA PHE A 232 18.63 14.15 -3.80
C PHE A 232 17.59 13.05 -3.59
N ARG A 233 17.40 12.63 -2.35
CA ARG A 233 16.45 11.59 -1.99
C ARG A 233 15.30 12.18 -1.20
N ILE A 234 14.12 11.58 -1.37
CA ILE A 234 12.95 11.83 -0.54
C ILE A 234 12.69 10.55 0.26
N ILE A 235 12.86 10.63 1.57
CA ILE A 235 12.75 9.48 2.47
C ILE A 235 11.74 9.80 3.57
N GLY A 236 10.73 8.96 3.76
CA GLY A 236 9.75 9.12 4.83
C GLY A 236 8.47 8.34 4.56
N SER A 237 7.33 8.97 4.79
CA SER A 237 6.03 8.35 4.55
C SER A 237 4.97 9.32 4.05
N SER A 238 3.99 8.77 3.33
CA SER A 238 2.75 9.43 2.96
C SER A 238 1.57 8.81 3.70
N ARG A 239 0.52 9.60 3.84
CA ARG A 239 -0.82 9.13 4.19
C ARG A 239 -1.77 9.51 3.08
N ALA A 240 -2.58 8.56 2.62
CA ALA A 240 -3.54 8.77 1.53
C ALA A 240 -4.94 8.33 1.94
N VAL A 241 -5.96 9.08 1.53
CA VAL A 241 -7.36 8.64 1.57
C VAL A 241 -7.73 8.16 0.18
N ALA A 242 -7.91 6.84 0.06
CA ALA A 242 -8.16 6.15 -1.19
C ALA A 242 -9.63 5.71 -1.27
N SER A 243 -10.29 5.99 -2.38
CA SER A 243 -11.62 5.49 -2.72
C SER A 243 -11.50 4.21 -3.55
N LEU A 244 -12.15 3.14 -3.09
CA LEU A 244 -12.21 1.84 -3.74
C LEU A 244 -13.66 1.34 -3.79
N ALA A 245 -13.92 0.34 -4.63
CA ALA A 245 -15.23 -0.34 -4.66
C ALA A 245 -15.61 -0.99 -3.33
N ILE A 246 -14.62 -1.28 -2.47
CA ILE A 246 -14.83 -1.86 -1.13
C ILE A 246 -15.07 -0.81 -0.04
N GLY A 247 -14.97 0.48 -0.38
CA GLY A 247 -15.10 1.60 0.54
C GLY A 247 -13.88 2.52 0.54
N ASN A 248 -13.94 3.55 1.38
CA ASN A 248 -12.85 4.51 1.52
C ASN A 248 -11.84 4.01 2.55
N LEU A 249 -10.59 3.85 2.13
CA LEU A 249 -9.49 3.38 2.97
C LEU A 249 -8.53 4.52 3.29
N THR A 250 -8.04 4.55 4.52
CA THR A 250 -6.94 5.44 4.93
C THR A 250 -5.64 4.64 4.96
N LEU A 251 -4.78 4.88 3.98
CA LEU A 251 -3.47 4.21 3.88
C LEU A 251 -2.44 5.04 4.65
N ASP A 252 -2.03 4.59 5.83
CA ASP A 252 -1.18 5.35 6.76
C ASP A 252 -0.35 4.43 7.69
N PRO A 253 0.99 4.40 7.59
CA PRO A 253 1.85 5.10 6.64
C PRO A 253 2.10 4.29 5.35
N ILE A 254 2.26 4.96 4.22
CA ILE A 254 2.88 4.40 3.00
C ILE A 254 4.35 4.81 3.01
N ASN A 255 5.27 3.85 3.05
CA ASN A 255 6.71 4.15 3.06
C ASN A 255 7.20 4.69 1.71
N VAL A 256 8.04 5.72 1.76
CA VAL A 256 8.62 6.39 0.58
C VAL A 256 10.13 6.44 0.70
N ASN A 257 10.81 6.00 -0.35
CA ASN A 257 12.25 6.15 -0.52
C ASN A 257 12.57 6.21 -2.00
N VAL A 258 12.70 7.42 -2.53
CA VAL A 258 12.95 7.68 -3.95
C VAL A 258 14.11 8.66 -4.12
N SER A 259 14.77 8.61 -5.26
CA SER A 259 15.90 9.47 -5.68
C SER A 259 15.60 10.10 -7.01
#